data_AF-A0A553NWV9-F1
#
_entry.id   AF-A0A553NWV9-F1
#
_cell.length_a   1.000
_cell.length_b   1.000
_cell.length_c   1.000
_cell.angle_alpha   90.00
_cell.angle_beta   90.00
_cell.angle_gamma   90.00
#
_symmetry.space_group_name_H-M   'P 1'
#
loop_
_entity.id
_entity.type
_entity.pdbx_description
1 polymer ?
#
loop_
_entity_poly.entity_id
_entity_poly.type
_entity_poly.pdbx_seq_one_letter_code
_entity_poly.pdbx_strand_id
1 'polypeptide(L)'
;MASSVIEDVLIKVEKEEAEKLKSITVNKELDLEFDTGLLLAYDKNPVDNRDFKDGKQEEFLLSLARDNTQLLINEIWKLETEKVDQIIVAKLPEPTTKLPREKPVPKPKPPTRWEQFARLKGIQKKKKTNLVWDEVHKEWKRRWGYKRAKDDTKEWLIEVPGSSDPNEDQFAKKNKAKKERVARNEYSRLKNIARAQKIKVPGMGLPPTSKQSKTELAQAVSVAKFSTASAGKFQEKLPKEKPPRNTGKKRKFQPLIGDFNIEKQKQLDLLKLIESKKPRINITQAVNKQMREEDMEARNSRKGPGKGGRKGNMTGKRRGKGKGVGKGPKGKGRKSQMKQGKRS
;
A
#
# COMPACT_ATOMS: atom_id res chain seq x y z
N MET A 1 68.39 17.74 -43.31
CA MET A 1 68.78 16.36 -43.67
C MET A 1 68.48 15.35 -42.56
N ALA A 2 68.64 15.68 -41.26
CA ALA A 2 68.27 14.74 -40.18
C ALA A 2 66.76 14.69 -39.88
N SER A 3 66.02 15.79 -40.06
CA SER A 3 64.56 15.84 -39.83
C SER A 3 63.79 14.93 -40.79
N SER A 4 64.11 14.99 -42.09
CA SER A 4 63.44 14.19 -43.13
C SER A 4 63.62 12.68 -42.92
N VAL A 5 64.78 12.24 -42.42
CA VAL A 5 65.05 10.82 -42.12
C VAL A 5 64.23 10.35 -40.91
N ILE A 6 64.00 11.21 -39.93
CA ILE A 6 63.18 10.90 -38.75
C ILE A 6 61.70 10.82 -39.16
N GLU A 7 61.23 11.75 -39.99
CA GLU A 7 59.89 11.71 -40.58
C GLU A 7 59.66 10.42 -41.40
N ASP A 8 60.63 10.03 -42.24
CA ASP A 8 60.53 8.80 -43.04
C ASP A 8 60.50 7.52 -42.18
N VAL A 9 61.20 7.50 -41.04
CA VAL A 9 61.19 6.39 -40.09
C VAL A 9 59.87 6.32 -39.33
N LEU A 10 59.33 7.47 -38.89
CA LEU A 10 58.01 7.53 -38.24
C LEU A 10 56.90 7.06 -39.19
N ILE A 11 56.90 7.49 -40.45
CA ILE A 11 55.92 7.06 -41.46
C ILE A 11 56.02 5.55 -41.71
N LYS A 12 57.21 4.95 -41.66
CA LYS A 12 57.38 3.49 -41.79
C LYS A 12 56.83 2.74 -40.58
N VAL A 13 57.10 3.23 -39.36
CA VAL A 13 56.54 2.64 -38.13
C VAL A 13 55.01 2.76 -38.12
N GLU A 14 54.47 3.92 -38.49
CA GLU A 14 53.01 4.12 -38.62
C GLU A 14 52.39 3.19 -39.66
N LYS A 15 53.06 2.93 -40.79
CA LYS A 15 52.60 1.98 -41.81
C LYS A 15 52.67 0.53 -41.32
N GLU A 16 53.74 0.12 -40.67
CA GLU A 16 53.88 -1.21 -40.07
C GLU A 16 52.86 -1.45 -38.94
N GLU A 17 52.54 -0.41 -38.17
CA GLU A 17 51.47 -0.44 -37.17
C GLU A 17 50.09 -0.48 -37.83
N ALA A 18 49.86 0.29 -38.89
CA ALA A 18 48.62 0.25 -39.66
C ALA A 18 48.39 -1.09 -40.36
N GLU A 19 49.44 -1.77 -40.84
CA GLU A 19 49.36 -3.12 -41.41
C GLU A 19 49.03 -4.20 -40.36
N LYS A 20 49.42 -3.98 -39.10
CA LYS A 20 49.03 -4.84 -37.97
C LYS A 20 47.57 -4.62 -37.54
N LEU A 21 47.05 -3.41 -37.76
CA LEU A 21 45.67 -3.05 -37.44
C LEU A 21 44.73 -3.53 -38.55
N LYS A 22 43.85 -4.49 -38.22
CA LYS A 22 42.78 -4.92 -39.13
C LYS A 22 41.84 -3.74 -39.44
N SER A 23 41.24 -3.74 -40.63
CA SER A 23 40.29 -2.70 -41.03
C SER A 23 39.10 -2.60 -40.06
N ILE A 24 38.91 -1.40 -39.50
CA ILE A 24 37.81 -1.06 -38.57
C ILE A 24 36.56 -0.53 -39.27
N THR A 25 36.67 -0.20 -40.56
CA THR A 25 35.57 0.29 -41.38
C THR A 25 34.77 -0.88 -41.96
N VAL A 26 33.46 -0.76 -41.90
CA VAL A 26 32.52 -1.75 -42.42
C VAL A 26 31.52 -1.01 -43.28
N ASN A 27 31.44 -1.37 -44.56
CA ASN A 27 30.53 -0.75 -45.51
C ASN A 27 29.29 -1.64 -45.67
N LYS A 28 28.11 -1.05 -45.49
CA LYS A 28 26.81 -1.71 -45.70
C LYS A 28 25.96 -0.89 -46.67
N GLU A 29 24.98 -1.51 -47.29
CA GLU A 29 24.09 -0.84 -48.24
C GLU A 29 23.22 0.22 -47.56
N LEU A 30 22.67 -0.10 -46.39
CA LEU A 30 21.97 0.83 -45.51
C LEU A 30 22.76 1.05 -44.23
N ASP A 31 22.86 2.32 -43.84
CA ASP A 31 23.44 2.72 -42.56
C ASP A 31 22.59 2.22 -41.38
N LEU A 32 23.27 1.89 -40.29
CA LEU A 32 22.63 1.43 -39.06
C LEU A 32 22.05 2.61 -38.27
N GLU A 33 20.92 2.38 -37.60
CA GLU A 33 20.39 3.33 -36.62
C GLU A 33 20.91 2.98 -35.23
N PHE A 34 21.50 3.94 -34.53
CA PHE A 34 22.12 3.71 -33.22
C PHE A 34 21.32 4.36 -32.08
N ASP A 35 21.17 3.63 -30.98
CA ASP A 35 20.76 4.16 -29.68
C ASP A 35 21.90 3.90 -28.68
N THR A 36 22.87 4.82 -28.67
CA THR A 36 24.07 4.73 -27.83
C THR A 36 23.75 4.78 -26.34
N GLY A 37 22.61 5.36 -25.95
CA GLY A 37 22.13 5.35 -24.55
C GLY A 37 21.75 3.94 -24.06
N LEU A 38 21.34 3.05 -24.96
CA LEU A 38 21.05 1.63 -24.66
C LEU A 38 22.10 0.67 -25.22
N LEU A 39 23.20 1.19 -25.79
CA LEU A 39 24.22 0.41 -26.49
C LEU A 39 23.60 -0.53 -27.55
N LEU A 40 22.64 0.01 -28.32
CA LEU A 40 21.83 -0.74 -29.27
C LEU A 40 22.11 -0.23 -30.69
N ALA A 41 22.28 -1.14 -31.64
CA ALA A 41 22.32 -0.85 -33.06
C ALA A 41 21.22 -1.62 -33.81
N TYR A 42 20.43 -0.91 -34.62
CA TYR A 42 19.38 -1.47 -35.45
C TYR A 42 19.89 -1.62 -36.88
N ASP A 43 20.06 -2.88 -37.30
CA ASP A 43 20.40 -3.23 -38.67
C ASP A 43 19.12 -3.51 -39.47
N LYS A 44 18.86 -2.69 -40.50
CA LYS A 44 17.69 -2.81 -41.39
C LYS A 44 18.02 -3.54 -42.69
N ASN A 45 19.27 -3.95 -42.89
CA ASN A 45 19.67 -4.65 -44.11
C ASN A 45 18.99 -6.03 -44.17
N PRO A 46 18.47 -6.43 -45.35
CA PRO A 46 17.87 -7.75 -45.51
C PRO A 46 18.93 -8.85 -45.37
N VAL A 47 18.54 -9.98 -44.76
CA VAL A 47 19.40 -11.16 -44.61
C VAL A 47 19.04 -12.20 -45.67
N ASP A 48 20.04 -12.75 -46.34
CA ASP A 48 19.85 -13.80 -47.34
C ASP A 48 19.51 -15.15 -46.69
N ASN A 49 18.32 -15.66 -47.02
CA ASN A 49 17.80 -16.91 -46.45
C ASN A 49 18.59 -18.18 -46.89
N ARG A 50 19.47 -18.07 -47.88
CA ARG A 50 20.27 -19.18 -48.40
C ARG A 50 21.47 -19.45 -47.48
N ASP A 51 22.18 -18.40 -47.11
CA ASP A 51 23.34 -18.46 -46.22
C ASP A 51 22.99 -19.01 -44.83
N PHE A 52 21.73 -18.83 -44.42
CA PHE A 52 21.20 -19.36 -43.17
C PHE A 52 20.97 -20.88 -43.20
N LYS A 53 20.79 -21.51 -44.37
CA LYS A 53 20.39 -22.93 -44.49
C LYS A 53 21.56 -23.90 -44.72
N ASP A 54 22.68 -23.42 -45.24
CA ASP A 54 23.75 -24.28 -45.76
C ASP A 54 24.73 -24.81 -44.68
N GLY A 55 24.28 -24.96 -43.44
CA GLY A 55 25.10 -25.44 -42.32
C GLY A 55 26.21 -24.47 -41.85
N LYS A 56 26.35 -23.32 -42.51
CA LYS A 56 27.28 -22.22 -42.17
C LYS A 56 26.62 -21.07 -41.38
N GLN A 57 25.46 -21.35 -40.79
CA GLN A 57 24.64 -20.37 -40.09
C GLN A 57 25.40 -19.61 -39.00
N GLU A 58 26.14 -20.32 -38.15
CA GLU A 58 26.89 -19.72 -37.04
C GLU A 58 28.01 -18.79 -37.54
N GLU A 59 28.72 -19.18 -38.60
CA GLU A 59 29.79 -18.38 -39.19
C GLU A 59 29.24 -17.08 -39.80
N PHE A 60 28.09 -17.17 -40.47
CA PHE A 60 27.36 -16.01 -40.98
C PHE A 60 26.85 -15.08 -39.87
N LEU A 61 26.25 -15.63 -38.82
CA LEU A 61 25.76 -14.82 -37.69
C LEU A 61 26.91 -14.14 -36.96
N LEU A 62 28.05 -14.82 -36.81
CA LEU A 62 29.25 -14.27 -36.19
C LEU A 62 29.85 -13.15 -37.03
N SER A 63 29.95 -13.31 -38.35
CA SER A 63 30.44 -12.25 -39.24
C SER A 63 29.52 -11.03 -39.23
N LEU A 64 28.21 -11.24 -39.30
CA LEU A 64 27.21 -10.17 -39.22
C LEU A 64 27.25 -9.44 -37.86
N ALA A 65 27.36 -10.19 -36.76
CA ALA A 65 27.48 -9.62 -35.42
C ALA A 65 28.80 -8.85 -35.26
N ARG A 66 29.92 -9.36 -35.78
CA ARG A 66 31.22 -8.66 -35.79
C ARG A 66 31.11 -7.31 -36.49
N ASP A 67 30.49 -7.29 -37.67
CA ASP A 67 30.30 -6.09 -38.46
C ASP A 67 29.46 -5.04 -37.74
N ASN A 68 28.32 -5.46 -37.18
CA ASN A 68 27.41 -4.56 -36.47
C ASN A 68 28.02 -4.05 -35.15
N THR A 69 28.72 -4.90 -34.42
CA THR A 69 29.39 -4.52 -33.17
C THR A 69 30.56 -3.58 -33.43
N GLN A 70 31.32 -3.77 -34.52
CA GLN A 70 32.38 -2.84 -34.91
C GLN A 70 31.82 -1.43 -35.14
N LEU A 71 30.73 -1.30 -35.89
CA LEU A 71 30.09 -0.01 -36.13
C LEU A 71 29.54 0.62 -34.84
N LEU A 72 28.90 -0.16 -33.97
CA LEU A 72 28.43 0.32 -32.67
C LEU A 72 29.58 0.82 -31.77
N ILE A 73 30.68 0.07 -31.71
CA ILE A 73 31.87 0.47 -30.95
C ILE A 73 32.44 1.76 -31.53
N ASN A 74 32.55 1.88 -32.86
CA ASN A 74 33.02 3.10 -33.51
C ASN A 74 32.18 4.33 -33.09
N GLU A 75 30.85 4.20 -32.97
CA GLU A 75 29.99 5.29 -32.47
C GLU A 75 30.23 5.60 -30.98
N ILE A 76 30.45 4.60 -30.14
CA ILE A 76 30.75 4.80 -28.71
C ILE A 76 32.06 5.57 -28.52
N TRP A 77 33.08 5.27 -29.32
CA TRP A 77 34.38 5.96 -29.26
C TRP A 77 34.34 7.41 -29.75
N LYS A 78 33.29 7.83 -30.47
CA LYS A 78 33.07 9.24 -30.83
C LYS A 78 32.50 10.06 -29.67
N LEU A 79 31.99 9.42 -28.61
CA LEU A 79 31.38 10.12 -27.47
C LEU A 79 32.43 10.79 -26.58
N GLU A 80 32.00 11.80 -25.84
CA GLU A 80 32.86 12.50 -24.88
C GLU A 80 33.34 11.54 -23.78
N THR A 81 34.66 11.42 -23.63
CA THR A 81 35.29 10.62 -22.58
C THR A 81 35.75 11.49 -21.41
N GLU A 82 35.46 11.06 -20.19
CA GLU A 82 35.94 11.68 -18.96
C GLU A 82 36.80 10.71 -18.15
N LYS A 83 37.75 11.27 -17.39
CA LYS A 83 38.53 10.51 -16.42
C LYS A 83 37.92 10.69 -15.04
N VAL A 84 37.31 9.64 -14.52
CA VAL A 84 36.73 9.60 -13.16
C VAL A 84 37.50 8.55 -12.36
N ASP A 85 38.09 8.95 -11.23
CA ASP A 85 38.86 8.05 -10.35
C ASP A 85 39.92 7.21 -11.08
N GLN A 86 40.67 7.85 -11.99
CA GLN A 86 41.70 7.23 -12.85
C GLN A 86 41.17 6.24 -13.91
N ILE A 87 39.85 6.10 -14.07
CA ILE A 87 39.20 5.27 -15.09
C ILE A 87 38.65 6.16 -16.20
N ILE A 88 38.86 5.76 -17.46
CA ILE A 88 38.29 6.44 -18.63
C ILE A 88 36.86 5.94 -18.82
N VAL A 89 35.89 6.83 -18.79
CA VAL A 89 34.46 6.54 -18.92
C VAL A 89 33.87 7.41 -20.03
N ALA A 90 33.05 6.83 -20.92
CA ALA A 90 32.31 7.58 -21.93
C ALA A 90 30.97 8.09 -21.37
N LYS A 91 30.60 9.33 -21.67
CA LYS A 91 29.30 9.91 -21.34
C LYS A 91 28.26 9.47 -22.36
N LEU A 92 27.40 8.53 -21.97
CA LEU A 92 26.30 8.07 -22.81
C LEU A 92 25.14 9.09 -22.82
N PRO A 93 24.51 9.35 -23.97
CA PRO A 93 23.33 10.21 -24.06
C PRO A 93 22.08 9.53 -23.47
N GLU A 94 21.00 10.30 -23.33
CA GLU A 94 19.71 9.74 -22.91
C GLU A 94 19.17 8.74 -23.97
N PRO A 95 18.64 7.58 -23.55
CA PRO A 95 18.03 6.60 -24.44
C PRO A 95 16.95 7.17 -25.36
N THR A 96 17.06 6.90 -26.66
CA THR A 96 16.05 7.33 -27.65
C THR A 96 14.85 6.37 -27.67
N THR A 97 15.10 5.07 -27.44
CA THR A 97 14.07 4.04 -27.45
C THR A 97 13.15 4.17 -26.24
N LYS A 98 11.88 4.51 -26.48
CA LYS A 98 10.87 4.68 -25.42
C LYS A 98 10.41 3.35 -24.86
N LEU A 99 10.93 2.98 -23.69
CA LEU A 99 10.50 1.78 -22.96
C LEU A 99 9.31 2.06 -22.04
N PRO A 100 8.36 1.12 -21.89
CA PRO A 100 7.26 1.26 -20.95
C PRO A 100 7.76 1.22 -19.50
N ARG A 101 7.18 2.05 -18.64
CA ARG A 101 7.51 2.06 -17.21
C ARG A 101 6.93 0.84 -16.50
N GLU A 102 7.69 0.25 -15.60
CA GLU A 102 7.22 -0.81 -14.69
C GLU A 102 6.08 -0.30 -13.78
N LYS A 103 6.22 0.93 -13.26
CA LYS A 103 5.27 1.53 -12.32
C LYS A 103 4.62 2.78 -12.89
N PRO A 104 3.33 2.98 -12.62
CA PRO A 104 2.65 4.21 -13.01
C PRO A 104 3.31 5.41 -12.33
N VAL A 105 3.19 6.57 -12.98
CA VAL A 105 3.70 7.82 -12.43
C VAL A 105 3.07 8.05 -11.04
N PRO A 106 3.88 8.40 -10.02
CA PRO A 106 3.35 8.71 -8.69
C PRO A 106 2.26 9.78 -8.77
N LYS A 107 1.06 9.44 -8.29
CA LYS A 107 -0.05 10.40 -8.29
C LYS A 107 0.26 11.54 -7.33
N PRO A 108 -0.06 12.80 -7.69
CA PRO A 108 0.10 13.92 -6.77
C PRO A 108 -0.70 13.66 -5.49
N LYS A 109 -0.11 13.98 -4.33
CA LYS A 109 -0.78 13.78 -3.05
C LYS A 109 -2.03 14.65 -2.99
N PRO A 110 -3.20 14.10 -2.64
CA PRO A 110 -4.41 14.91 -2.49
C PRO A 110 -4.22 15.93 -1.36
N PRO A 111 -4.72 17.16 -1.50
CA PRO A 111 -4.55 18.18 -0.49
C PRO A 111 -5.27 17.80 0.81
N THR A 112 -4.59 17.99 1.93
CA THR A 112 -5.15 17.79 3.27
C THR A 112 -6.23 18.83 3.56
N ARG A 113 -7.07 18.58 4.57
CA ARG A 113 -8.12 19.55 4.98
C ARG A 113 -7.52 20.92 5.35
N TRP A 114 -6.35 20.92 5.99
CA TRP A 114 -5.67 22.16 6.35
C TRP A 114 -5.14 22.89 5.12
N GLU A 115 -4.58 22.20 4.14
CA GLU A 115 -4.12 22.82 2.88
C GLU A 115 -5.30 23.37 2.06
N GLN A 116 -6.43 22.67 2.03
CA GLN A 116 -7.66 23.18 1.43
C GLN A 116 -8.10 24.47 2.13
N PHE A 117 -8.12 24.49 3.46
CA PHE A 117 -8.45 25.67 4.24
C PHE A 117 -7.45 26.83 4.03
N ALA A 118 -6.15 26.53 4.06
CA ALA A 118 -5.09 27.50 3.84
C ALA A 118 -5.18 28.13 2.45
N ARG A 119 -5.47 27.33 1.41
CA ARG A 119 -5.72 27.82 0.05
C ARG A 119 -6.94 28.73 -0.01
N LEU A 120 -8.06 28.33 0.61
CA LEU A 120 -9.29 29.15 0.66
C LEU A 120 -9.10 30.47 1.41
N LYS A 121 -8.24 30.49 2.44
CA LYS A 121 -7.94 31.67 3.24
C LYS A 121 -6.71 32.46 2.76
N GLY A 122 -6.06 32.03 1.67
CA GLY A 122 -4.83 32.67 1.18
C GLY A 122 -3.66 32.60 2.17
N ILE A 123 -3.65 31.65 3.10
CA ILE A 123 -2.58 31.51 4.10
C ILE A 123 -1.34 30.93 3.40
N GLN A 124 -0.32 31.76 3.22
CA GLN A 124 0.95 31.35 2.64
C GLN A 124 1.83 30.64 3.67
N LYS A 125 2.47 29.54 3.25
CA LYS A 125 3.40 28.78 4.09
C LYS A 125 4.73 29.53 4.19
N LYS A 126 5.02 30.11 5.36
CA LYS A 126 6.32 30.73 5.66
C LYS A 126 7.30 29.71 6.25
N LYS A 127 8.56 29.75 5.83
CA LYS A 127 9.64 28.95 6.43
C LYS A 127 9.92 29.50 7.83
N LYS A 128 9.84 28.65 8.86
CA LYS A 128 10.22 29.00 10.23
C LYS A 128 11.65 28.56 10.49
N THR A 129 12.46 29.42 11.10
CA THR A 129 13.82 29.08 11.55
C THR A 129 13.79 28.10 12.71
N ASN A 130 14.84 27.28 12.80
CA ASN A 130 15.01 26.33 13.89
C ASN A 130 15.43 27.03 15.19
N LEU A 131 16.27 28.08 15.11
CA LEU A 131 16.66 28.85 16.28
C LEU A 131 15.65 29.97 16.58
N VAL A 132 15.37 30.15 17.86
CA VAL A 132 14.51 31.17 18.44
C VAL A 132 15.28 31.78 19.61
N TRP A 133 15.32 33.11 19.65
CA TRP A 133 15.93 33.85 20.75
C TRP A 133 15.15 33.57 22.05
N ASP A 134 15.86 33.13 23.08
CA ASP A 134 15.30 32.91 24.41
C ASP A 134 15.62 34.13 25.29
N GLU A 135 14.62 34.95 25.59
CA GLU A 135 14.78 36.21 26.33
C GLU A 135 15.33 35.98 27.76
N VAL A 136 14.99 34.85 28.38
CA VAL A 136 15.39 34.53 29.76
C VAL A 136 16.89 34.26 29.85
N HIS A 137 17.41 33.47 28.91
CA HIS A 137 18.81 33.06 28.89
C HIS A 137 19.68 33.92 27.97
N LYS A 138 19.09 34.85 27.22
CA LYS A 138 19.75 35.69 26.21
C LYS A 138 20.60 34.87 25.22
N GLU A 139 20.06 33.74 24.79
CA GLU A 139 20.73 32.78 23.90
C GLU A 139 19.81 32.31 22.77
N TRP A 140 20.39 32.00 21.62
CA TRP A 140 19.67 31.33 20.54
C TRP A 140 19.49 29.85 20.85
N LYS A 141 18.25 29.44 21.15
CA LYS A 141 17.91 28.04 21.41
C LYS A 141 17.05 27.46 20.31
N ARG A 142 17.01 26.13 20.23
CA ARG A 142 16.17 25.43 19.26
C ARG A 142 14.69 25.63 19.60
N ARG A 143 13.82 25.72 18.58
CA ARG A 143 12.37 25.86 18.73
C ARG A 143 11.72 24.61 19.33
N TRP A 144 12.32 23.45 19.11
CA TRP A 144 11.85 22.15 19.60
C TRP A 144 13.06 21.24 19.85
N GLY A 145 12.87 20.18 20.66
CA GLY A 145 13.93 19.24 21.03
C GLY A 145 14.56 19.53 22.40
N TYR A 146 15.78 19.02 22.61
CA TYR A 146 16.53 19.19 23.86
C TYR A 146 16.91 20.66 24.09
N LYS A 147 16.76 21.14 25.34
CA LYS A 147 17.01 22.53 25.74
C LYS A 147 16.35 23.57 24.80
N ARG A 148 15.11 23.31 24.41
CA ARG A 148 14.34 24.23 23.54
C ARG A 148 14.04 25.56 24.21
N ALA A 149 13.87 26.61 23.40
CA ALA A 149 13.32 27.89 23.86
C ALA A 149 11.90 27.68 24.41
N LYS A 150 11.55 28.39 25.50
CA LYS A 150 10.24 28.33 26.18
C LYS A 150 9.84 26.90 26.58
N ASP A 151 10.56 26.33 27.54
CA ASP A 151 10.32 24.96 27.99
C ASP A 151 9.37 24.90 29.20
N ASP A 152 8.08 24.78 28.90
CA ASP A 152 6.99 24.75 29.90
C ASP A 152 7.09 23.59 30.93
N THR A 153 8.02 22.65 30.77
CA THR A 153 8.21 21.52 31.68
C THR A 153 9.16 21.79 32.85
N LYS A 154 9.94 22.88 32.78
CA LYS A 154 10.91 23.27 33.82
C LYS A 154 10.40 24.39 34.73
N GLU A 155 9.16 24.81 34.53
CA GLU A 155 8.47 25.73 35.44
C GLU A 155 8.36 25.05 36.81
N TRP A 156 8.98 25.64 37.83
CA TRP A 156 8.96 25.13 39.21
C TRP A 156 7.71 25.57 39.98
N LEU A 157 7.00 26.57 39.47
CA LEU A 157 5.77 27.13 40.04
C LEU A 157 4.77 27.41 38.92
N ILE A 158 3.51 27.01 39.12
CA ILE A 158 2.38 27.34 38.25
C ILE A 158 1.33 28.01 39.12
N GLU A 159 0.97 29.25 38.77
CA GLU A 159 -0.12 29.96 39.43
C GLU A 159 -1.45 29.26 39.14
N VAL A 160 -2.22 28.98 40.20
CA VAL A 160 -3.56 28.40 40.10
C VAL A 160 -4.54 29.53 39.81
N PRO A 161 -5.27 29.51 38.67
CA PRO A 161 -6.29 30.51 38.40
C PRO A 161 -7.37 30.47 39.48
N GLY A 162 -7.80 31.63 39.99
CA GLY A 162 -8.79 31.73 41.08
C GLY A 162 -10.17 31.12 40.79
N SER A 163 -10.45 30.76 39.53
CA SER A 163 -11.67 30.06 39.10
C SER A 163 -11.53 28.53 39.08
N SER A 164 -10.35 27.97 39.35
CA SER A 164 -10.11 26.53 39.30
C SER A 164 -10.14 25.88 40.68
N ASP A 165 -10.45 24.58 40.72
CA ASP A 165 -10.49 23.80 41.97
C ASP A 165 -9.09 23.82 42.64
N PRO A 166 -8.98 24.31 43.89
CA PRO A 166 -7.71 24.35 44.62
C PRO A 166 -7.02 22.99 44.78
N ASN A 167 -7.76 21.88 44.67
CA ASN A 167 -7.21 20.52 44.80
C ASN A 167 -6.75 19.89 43.47
N GLU A 168 -6.89 20.58 42.33
CA GLU A 168 -6.47 20.06 41.03
C GLU A 168 -4.98 20.31 40.75
N ASP A 169 -4.21 19.24 40.51
CA ASP A 169 -2.81 19.35 40.07
C ASP A 169 -2.70 19.95 38.64
N GLN A 170 -2.25 21.20 38.57
CA GLN A 170 -2.09 21.95 37.34
C GLN A 170 -1.00 21.36 36.41
N PHE A 171 0.03 20.70 36.96
CA PHE A 171 1.06 20.03 36.15
C PHE A 171 0.47 18.81 35.44
N ALA A 172 -0.30 17.98 36.16
CA ALA A 172 -1.01 16.85 35.57
C ALA A 172 -2.01 17.31 34.49
N LYS A 173 -2.72 18.42 34.72
CA LYS A 173 -3.63 19.02 33.75
C LYS A 173 -2.92 19.47 32.47
N LYS A 174 -1.81 20.21 32.58
CA LYS A 174 -0.98 20.60 31.42
C LYS A 174 -0.48 19.39 30.64
N ASN A 175 -0.03 18.33 31.34
CA ASN A 175 0.43 17.09 30.73
C ASN A 175 -0.69 16.35 29.99
N LYS A 176 -1.88 16.25 30.59
CA LYS A 176 -3.08 15.68 29.95
C LYS A 176 -3.46 16.46 28.69
N ALA A 177 -3.52 17.79 28.78
CA ALA A 177 -3.84 18.67 27.64
C ALA A 177 -2.83 18.55 26.49
N LYS A 178 -1.53 18.38 26.80
CA LYS A 178 -0.49 18.11 25.80
C LYS A 178 -0.71 16.78 25.11
N LYS A 179 -0.95 15.70 25.87
CA LYS A 179 -1.24 14.36 25.32
C LYS A 179 -2.48 14.39 24.44
N GLU A 180 -3.54 15.07 24.86
CA GLU A 180 -4.76 15.22 24.08
C GLU A 180 -4.51 15.96 22.76
N ARG A 181 -3.74 17.06 22.77
CA ARG A 181 -3.38 17.81 21.56
C ARG A 181 -2.60 16.94 20.57
N VAL A 182 -1.65 16.14 21.05
CA VAL A 182 -0.89 15.19 20.23
C VAL A 182 -1.81 14.12 19.66
N ALA A 183 -2.68 13.53 20.47
CA ALA A 183 -3.66 12.54 20.03
C ALA A 183 -4.63 13.10 18.98
N ARG A 184 -5.09 14.35 19.15
CA ARG A 184 -5.96 15.05 18.19
C ARG A 184 -5.25 15.32 16.86
N ASN A 185 -3.95 15.63 16.90
CA ASN A 185 -3.15 15.79 15.69
C ASN A 185 -3.00 14.47 14.94
N GLU A 186 -2.66 13.37 15.63
CA GLU A 186 -2.52 12.05 15.02
C GLU A 186 -3.86 11.53 14.49
N TYR A 187 -4.95 11.73 15.24
CA TYR A 187 -6.30 11.43 14.77
C TYR A 187 -6.64 12.18 13.47
N SER A 188 -6.29 13.47 13.38
CA SER A 188 -6.50 14.28 12.19
C SER A 188 -5.64 13.81 11.01
N ARG A 189 -4.39 13.41 11.27
CA ARG A 189 -3.49 12.81 10.29
C ARG A 189 -4.05 11.52 9.73
N LEU A 190 -4.48 10.59 10.59
CA LEU A 190 -5.10 9.32 10.20
C LEU A 190 -6.38 9.55 9.38
N LYS A 191 -7.20 10.54 9.76
CA LYS A 191 -8.41 10.92 9.00
C LYS A 191 -8.08 11.46 7.60
N ASN A 192 -7.01 12.23 7.45
CA ASN A 192 -6.54 12.71 6.14
C ASN A 192 -5.99 11.56 5.29
N ILE A 193 -5.22 10.63 5.87
CA ILE A 193 -4.71 9.44 5.17
C ILE A 193 -5.88 8.57 4.70
N ALA A 194 -6.85 8.28 5.57
CA ALA A 194 -8.03 7.51 5.21
C ALA A 194 -8.83 8.16 4.08
N ARG A 195 -8.98 9.50 4.09
CA ARG A 195 -9.62 10.26 3.01
C ARG A 195 -8.82 10.16 1.70
N ALA A 196 -7.50 10.27 1.76
CA ALA A 196 -6.63 10.14 0.60
C ALA A 196 -6.73 8.75 -0.04
N GLN A 197 -6.79 7.70 0.79
CA GLN A 197 -6.91 6.31 0.37
C GLN A 197 -8.36 5.88 0.08
N LYS A 198 -9.35 6.77 0.26
CA LYS A 198 -10.79 6.49 0.15
C LYS A 198 -11.24 5.29 1.00
N ILE A 199 -10.57 5.03 2.12
CA ILE A 199 -10.92 3.96 3.05
C ILE A 199 -12.15 4.41 3.86
N LYS A 200 -13.17 3.56 3.90
CA LYS A 200 -14.38 3.80 4.70
C LYS A 200 -14.03 3.61 6.18
N VAL A 201 -13.62 4.69 6.84
CA VAL A 201 -13.48 4.71 8.30
C VAL A 201 -14.86 4.60 8.94
N PRO A 202 -15.07 3.68 9.90
CA PRO A 202 -16.31 3.66 10.68
C PRO A 202 -16.38 4.99 11.44
N GLY A 203 -17.33 5.84 11.05
CA GLY A 203 -17.56 7.12 11.70
C GLY A 203 -17.97 6.88 13.15
N MET A 204 -17.24 7.47 14.10
CA MET A 204 -17.77 7.68 15.44
C MET A 204 -18.80 8.81 15.32
N GLY A 205 -20.07 8.43 15.24
CA GLY A 205 -21.18 9.36 15.04
C GLY A 205 -21.64 9.50 13.59
N LEU A 206 -22.87 9.99 13.44
CA LEU A 206 -23.49 10.31 12.17
C LEU A 206 -22.78 11.55 11.58
N PRO A 207 -22.32 11.55 10.31
CA PRO A 207 -21.91 12.79 9.67
C PRO A 207 -23.12 13.74 9.61
N PRO A 208 -22.96 15.07 9.67
CA PRO A 208 -24.07 16.02 9.48
C PRO A 208 -24.49 16.04 8.01
N THR A 209 -25.08 14.94 7.54
CA THR A 209 -25.66 14.78 6.22
C THR A 209 -27.16 14.89 6.38
N SER A 210 -27.82 15.65 5.50
CA SER A 210 -29.27 15.91 5.54
C SER A 210 -30.12 14.64 5.44
N LYS A 211 -29.58 13.53 4.92
CA LYS A 211 -30.24 12.22 4.84
C LYS A 211 -29.28 11.13 5.31
N GLN A 212 -29.54 10.56 6.48
CA GLN A 212 -28.81 9.39 7.01
C GLN A 212 -29.38 8.10 6.42
N SER A 213 -28.53 7.15 6.05
CA SER A 213 -29.01 5.84 5.63
C SER A 213 -29.56 5.04 6.83
N LYS A 214 -30.54 4.16 6.58
CA LYS A 214 -31.12 3.26 7.60
C LYS A 214 -30.05 2.46 8.36
N THR A 215 -28.97 2.09 7.68
CA THR A 215 -27.83 1.36 8.25
C THR A 215 -26.99 2.22 9.18
N GLU A 216 -26.75 3.49 8.83
CA GLU A 216 -26.00 4.43 9.68
C GLU A 216 -26.79 4.77 10.93
N LEU A 217 -28.11 4.98 10.81
CA LEU A 217 -29.00 5.19 11.95
C LEU A 217 -29.01 4.00 12.90
N ALA A 218 -29.14 2.78 12.38
CA ALA A 218 -29.11 1.57 13.21
C ALA A 218 -27.75 1.39 13.93
N GLN A 219 -26.64 1.71 13.25
CA GLN A 219 -25.31 1.68 13.85
C GLN A 219 -25.17 2.74 14.94
N ALA A 220 -25.62 3.98 14.70
CA ALA A 220 -25.58 5.04 15.69
C ALA A 220 -26.40 4.71 16.95
N VAL A 221 -27.61 4.15 16.79
CA VAL A 221 -28.43 3.66 17.92
C VAL A 221 -27.68 2.58 18.71
N SER A 222 -27.00 1.65 18.03
CA SER A 222 -26.24 0.60 18.73
C SER A 222 -25.05 1.15 19.52
N VAL A 223 -24.35 2.16 18.98
CA VAL A 223 -23.23 2.84 19.65
C VAL A 223 -23.73 3.64 20.84
N ALA A 224 -24.81 4.42 20.67
CA ALA A 224 -25.42 5.21 21.73
C ALA A 224 -25.82 4.32 22.92
N LYS A 225 -26.44 3.16 22.66
CA LYS A 225 -26.81 2.20 23.70
C LYS A 225 -25.62 1.63 24.45
N PHE A 226 -24.51 1.35 23.75
CA PHE A 226 -23.29 0.90 24.38
C PHE A 226 -22.68 1.99 25.28
N SER A 227 -22.67 3.23 24.80
CA SER A 227 -22.18 4.38 25.58
C SER A 227 -23.01 4.67 26.82
N THR A 228 -24.35 4.66 26.73
CA THR A 228 -25.22 4.82 27.91
C THR A 228 -25.05 3.67 28.90
N ALA A 229 -24.90 2.42 28.41
CA ALA A 229 -24.61 1.28 29.27
C ALA A 229 -23.27 1.42 30.02
N SER A 230 -22.23 1.96 29.38
CA SER A 230 -20.95 2.22 30.05
C SER A 230 -21.02 3.29 31.13
N ALA A 231 -22.01 4.19 31.06
CA ALA A 231 -22.30 5.19 32.08
C ALA A 231 -23.30 4.68 33.15
N GLY A 232 -23.62 3.39 33.16
CA GLY A 232 -24.52 2.76 34.14
C GLY A 232 -26.01 3.07 33.96
N LYS A 233 -26.39 3.88 32.95
CA LYS A 233 -27.79 4.20 32.63
C LYS A 233 -28.21 3.42 31.38
N PHE A 234 -29.01 2.37 31.55
CA PHE A 234 -29.45 1.55 30.42
C PHE A 234 -30.69 2.15 29.77
N GLN A 235 -30.59 2.55 28.49
CA GLN A 235 -31.76 3.00 27.74
C GLN A 235 -32.71 1.82 27.52
N GLU A 236 -34.00 2.00 27.84
CA GLU A 236 -35.03 1.00 27.59
C GLU A 236 -35.16 0.66 26.10
N LYS A 237 -35.51 -0.60 25.81
CA LYS A 237 -35.70 -1.07 24.44
C LYS A 237 -37.10 -0.72 23.97
N LEU A 238 -37.22 -0.11 22.80
CA LEU A 238 -38.53 0.12 22.20
C LEU A 238 -39.19 -1.21 21.78
N PRO A 239 -40.53 -1.35 21.85
CA PRO A 239 -41.24 -2.63 21.65
C PRO A 239 -40.98 -3.37 20.33
N LYS A 240 -40.53 -2.67 19.28
CA LYS A 240 -40.24 -3.24 17.95
C LYS A 240 -38.78 -3.04 17.51
N GLU A 241 -37.88 -2.72 18.44
CA GLU A 241 -36.48 -2.49 18.11
C GLU A 241 -35.77 -3.82 17.82
N LYS A 242 -35.10 -3.90 16.67
CA LYS A 242 -34.35 -5.11 16.31
C LYS A 242 -33.12 -5.21 17.21
N PRO A 243 -32.83 -6.38 17.82
CA PRO A 243 -31.62 -6.55 18.59
C PRO A 243 -30.39 -6.33 17.69
N PRO A 244 -29.31 -5.72 18.21
CA PRO A 244 -28.10 -5.50 17.44
C PRO A 244 -27.56 -6.85 16.96
N ARG A 245 -27.50 -7.03 15.63
CA ARG A 245 -26.79 -8.17 15.03
C ARG A 245 -25.30 -7.94 15.24
N ASN A 246 -24.61 -8.97 15.74
CA ASN A 246 -23.18 -8.98 16.09
C ASN A 246 -22.83 -8.34 17.44
N THR A 247 -23.60 -8.61 18.50
CA THR A 247 -22.96 -8.65 19.82
C THR A 247 -21.90 -9.74 19.75
N GLY A 248 -20.61 -9.39 19.78
CA GLY A 248 -19.52 -10.37 19.76
C GLY A 248 -19.76 -11.48 20.80
N LYS A 249 -19.13 -12.65 20.62
CA LYS A 249 -19.25 -13.77 21.57
C LYS A 249 -18.80 -13.29 22.96
N LYS A 250 -19.74 -12.89 23.82
CA LYS A 250 -19.45 -12.58 25.21
C LYS A 250 -19.19 -13.90 25.92
N ARG A 251 -18.07 -13.98 26.67
CA ARG A 251 -17.81 -15.15 27.54
C ARG A 251 -18.95 -15.20 28.56
N LYS A 252 -19.72 -16.28 28.53
CA LYS A 252 -20.68 -16.59 29.59
C LYS A 252 -19.90 -17.36 30.65
N PHE A 253 -19.65 -16.72 31.79
CA PHE A 253 -19.11 -17.44 32.95
C PHE A 253 -20.18 -18.42 33.43
N GLN A 254 -19.76 -19.62 33.79
CA GLN A 254 -20.65 -20.56 34.45
C GLN A 254 -20.84 -20.12 35.91
N PRO A 255 -22.01 -20.38 36.51
CA PRO A 255 -22.21 -20.15 37.94
C PRO A 255 -21.21 -20.97 38.77
N LEU A 256 -20.87 -20.48 39.96
CA LEU A 256 -19.88 -21.10 40.85
C LEU A 256 -20.34 -22.48 41.36
N ILE A 257 -21.66 -22.68 41.47
CA ILE A 257 -22.31 -23.96 41.79
C ILE A 257 -23.27 -24.24 40.62
N GLY A 258 -23.06 -25.35 39.91
CA GLY A 258 -23.84 -25.73 38.74
C GLY A 258 -24.09 -27.24 38.68
N ASP A 259 -24.59 -27.72 37.52
CA ASP A 259 -24.88 -29.15 37.32
C ASP A 259 -23.60 -30.01 37.32
N PHE A 260 -23.41 -30.81 38.38
CA PHE A 260 -22.25 -31.69 38.57
C PHE A 260 -22.00 -32.67 37.41
N ASN A 261 -23.06 -33.09 36.72
CA ASN A 261 -22.95 -33.97 35.56
C ASN A 261 -22.24 -33.29 34.38
N ILE A 262 -22.49 -32.00 34.17
CA ILE A 262 -21.87 -31.22 33.10
C ILE A 262 -20.40 -30.95 33.44
N GLU A 263 -20.09 -30.70 34.71
CA GLU A 263 -18.72 -30.51 35.19
C GLU A 263 -17.89 -31.79 35.03
N LYS A 264 -18.43 -32.94 35.45
CA LYS A 264 -17.79 -34.26 35.28
C LYS A 264 -17.52 -34.56 33.80
N GLN A 265 -18.48 -34.30 32.92
CA GLN A 265 -18.30 -34.48 31.47
C GLN A 265 -17.18 -33.60 30.91
N LYS A 266 -17.07 -32.34 31.34
CA LYS A 266 -15.98 -31.45 30.92
C LYS A 266 -14.63 -31.91 31.43
N GLN A 267 -14.56 -32.37 32.67
CA GLN A 267 -13.33 -32.92 33.25
C GLN A 267 -12.88 -34.18 32.48
N LEU A 268 -13.81 -35.07 32.12
CA LEU A 268 -13.52 -36.24 31.29
C LEU A 268 -13.07 -35.85 29.87
N ASP A 269 -13.69 -34.84 29.27
CA ASP A 269 -13.27 -34.33 27.95
C ASP A 269 -11.88 -33.68 27.99
N LEU A 270 -11.53 -32.99 29.10
CA LEU A 270 -10.19 -32.47 29.32
C LEU A 270 -9.15 -33.58 29.50
N LEU A 271 -9.48 -34.64 30.26
CA LEU A 271 -8.61 -35.80 30.42
C LEU A 271 -8.31 -36.49 29.09
N LYS A 272 -9.35 -36.74 28.27
CA LYS A 272 -9.17 -37.30 26.92
C LYS A 272 -8.30 -36.43 26.04
N LEU A 273 -8.40 -35.10 26.18
CA LEU A 273 -7.58 -34.16 25.43
C LEU A 273 -6.10 -34.22 25.85
N ILE A 274 -5.83 -34.32 27.16
CA ILE A 274 -4.47 -34.47 27.71
C ILE A 274 -3.88 -35.83 27.31
N GLU A 275 -4.66 -36.91 27.41
CA GLU A 275 -4.26 -38.27 27.04
C GLU A 275 -3.87 -38.37 25.56
N SER A 276 -4.63 -37.70 24.69
CA SER A 276 -4.40 -37.77 23.24
C SER A 276 -3.12 -37.08 22.76
N LYS A 277 -2.47 -36.24 23.60
CA LYS A 277 -1.25 -35.42 23.32
C LYS A 277 -1.21 -34.66 21.97
N LYS A 278 -2.31 -34.61 21.23
CA LYS A 278 -2.44 -33.99 19.90
C LYS A 278 -3.32 -32.75 20.00
N PRO A 279 -2.95 -31.62 19.37
CA PRO A 279 -3.79 -30.43 19.39
C PRO A 279 -5.10 -30.68 18.61
N ARG A 280 -6.24 -30.27 19.19
CA ARG A 280 -7.56 -30.39 18.55
C ARG A 280 -7.70 -29.39 17.41
N ILE A 281 -7.29 -29.78 16.20
CA ILE A 281 -7.43 -28.96 15.00
C ILE A 281 -8.84 -29.17 14.43
N ASN A 282 -9.69 -28.14 14.49
CA ASN A 282 -10.97 -28.15 13.79
C ASN A 282 -10.74 -27.90 12.29
N ILE A 283 -10.45 -28.97 11.55
CA ILE A 283 -10.14 -28.93 10.10
C ILE A 283 -11.26 -28.21 9.33
N THR A 284 -12.52 -28.47 9.67
CA THR A 284 -13.68 -27.82 9.03
C THR A 284 -13.73 -26.30 9.25
N GLN A 285 -13.33 -25.83 10.44
CA GLN A 285 -13.29 -24.40 10.73
C GLN A 285 -12.10 -23.72 10.02
N ALA A 286 -10.96 -24.41 9.93
CA ALA A 286 -9.79 -23.95 9.21
C ALA A 286 -10.06 -23.82 7.70
N VAL A 287 -10.64 -24.86 7.09
CA VAL A 287 -11.03 -24.87 5.67
C VAL A 287 -12.07 -23.79 5.38
N ASN A 288 -13.09 -23.64 6.22
CA ASN A 288 -14.08 -22.56 6.05
C ASN A 288 -13.50 -21.15 6.18
N LYS A 289 -12.44 -20.98 6.99
CA LYS A 289 -11.74 -19.70 7.11
C LYS A 289 -10.95 -19.41 5.84
N GLN A 290 -10.23 -20.40 5.33
CA GLN A 290 -9.46 -20.30 4.08
C GLN A 290 -10.36 -20.02 2.88
N MET A 291 -11.45 -20.78 2.71
CA MET A 291 -12.44 -20.55 1.65
C MET A 291 -13.00 -19.12 1.67
N ARG A 292 -13.25 -18.56 2.87
CA ARG A 292 -13.75 -17.18 3.01
C ARG A 292 -12.67 -16.13 2.68
N GLU A 293 -11.41 -16.43 2.95
CA GLU A 293 -10.26 -15.56 2.65
C GLU A 293 -10.03 -15.52 1.14
N GLU A 294 -10.02 -16.69 0.49
CA GLU A 294 -9.97 -16.85 -0.98
C GLU A 294 -11.16 -16.15 -1.67
N ASP A 295 -12.39 -16.31 -1.15
CA ASP A 295 -13.58 -15.61 -1.68
C ASP A 295 -13.47 -14.09 -1.57
N MET A 296 -12.87 -13.58 -0.48
CA MET A 296 -12.67 -12.15 -0.24
C MET A 296 -11.58 -11.58 -1.15
N GLU A 297 -10.48 -12.32 -1.35
CA GLU A 297 -9.42 -11.99 -2.30
C GLU A 297 -9.92 -12.01 -3.74
N ALA A 298 -10.69 -13.03 -4.12
CA ALA A 298 -11.35 -13.11 -5.43
C ALA A 298 -12.34 -11.95 -5.66
N ARG A 299 -13.02 -11.49 -4.60
CA ARG A 299 -13.89 -10.30 -4.67
C ARG A 299 -13.11 -9.00 -4.81
N ASN A 300 -11.95 -8.90 -4.17
CA ASN A 300 -11.08 -7.73 -4.27
C ASN A 300 -10.36 -7.67 -5.62
N SER A 301 -9.93 -8.82 -6.18
CA SER A 301 -9.34 -8.90 -7.52
C SER A 301 -10.36 -8.62 -8.63
N ARG A 302 -11.62 -9.07 -8.47
CA ARG A 302 -12.73 -8.71 -9.36
C ARG A 302 -13.17 -7.24 -9.26
N LYS A 303 -12.74 -6.52 -8.22
CA LYS A 303 -12.91 -5.06 -8.06
C LYS A 303 -11.65 -4.29 -8.50
N GLY A 304 -11.05 -4.70 -9.61
CA GLY A 304 -10.16 -3.83 -10.38
C GLY A 304 -10.88 -2.56 -10.87
N PRO A 305 -10.17 -1.44 -11.06
CA PRO A 305 -10.77 -0.13 -11.31
C PRO A 305 -11.18 -0.02 -12.78
N GLY A 306 -12.36 -0.54 -13.15
CA GLY A 306 -12.84 -0.34 -14.51
C GLY A 306 -13.88 -1.34 -15.00
N LYS A 307 -15.09 -1.29 -14.45
CA LYS A 307 -16.32 -1.54 -15.23
C LYS A 307 -17.54 -1.17 -14.40
N GLY A 308 -18.03 0.06 -14.64
CA GLY A 308 -19.39 0.44 -14.27
C GLY A 308 -20.36 -0.40 -15.09
N GLY A 309 -20.90 -1.45 -14.48
CA GLY A 309 -21.98 -2.25 -15.06
C GLY A 309 -23.27 -1.44 -15.09
N ARG A 310 -23.57 -0.90 -16.27
CA ARG A 310 -24.85 -0.32 -16.71
C ARG A 310 -26.06 -1.01 -16.06
N LYS A 311 -26.90 -0.24 -15.36
CA LYS A 311 -28.31 -0.59 -15.16
C LYS A 311 -29.00 -0.51 -16.53
N GLY A 312 -29.20 -1.65 -17.18
CA GLY A 312 -30.07 -1.79 -18.34
C GLY A 312 -31.45 -2.25 -17.89
N ASN A 313 -32.41 -1.34 -17.92
CA ASN A 313 -33.84 -1.67 -17.91
C ASN A 313 -34.16 -2.38 -19.24
N MET A 314 -34.71 -3.59 -19.20
CA MET A 314 -35.36 -4.21 -20.35
C MET A 314 -36.64 -4.90 -19.88
N THR A 315 -37.73 -4.21 -20.19
CA THR A 315 -39.12 -4.68 -20.24
C THR A 315 -39.32 -5.59 -21.47
N GLY A 316 -40.00 -6.74 -21.33
CA GLY A 316 -40.52 -7.49 -22.49
C GLY A 316 -40.85 -8.97 -22.23
N LYS A 317 -42.16 -9.27 -22.08
CA LYS A 317 -42.89 -10.56 -22.27
C LYS A 317 -42.21 -11.51 -23.30
N ARG A 318 -42.24 -12.86 -23.25
CA ARG A 318 -43.39 -13.79 -23.16
C ARG A 318 -42.93 -15.28 -23.09
N ARG A 319 -43.71 -16.12 -22.39
CA ARG A 319 -43.95 -17.59 -22.45
C ARG A 319 -42.98 -18.53 -23.22
N GLY A 320 -42.53 -19.57 -22.52
CA GLY A 320 -42.16 -20.89 -23.07
C GLY A 320 -42.39 -21.98 -22.01
N LYS A 321 -43.35 -22.86 -22.27
CA LYS A 321 -43.79 -23.98 -21.41
C LYS A 321 -43.00 -25.22 -21.84
N GLY A 322 -42.19 -25.80 -20.94
CA GLY A 322 -41.46 -27.04 -21.22
C GLY A 322 -41.30 -27.85 -19.93
N LYS A 323 -42.04 -28.96 -19.83
CA LYS A 323 -41.90 -29.99 -18.79
C LYS A 323 -40.58 -30.74 -19.00
N GLY A 324 -39.82 -30.95 -17.93
CA GLY A 324 -38.68 -31.86 -17.90
C GLY A 324 -38.38 -32.25 -16.47
N VAL A 325 -38.53 -33.54 -16.17
CA VAL A 325 -38.56 -34.18 -14.86
C VAL A 325 -37.12 -34.41 -14.35
N GLY A 326 -36.88 -34.18 -13.05
CA GLY A 326 -35.62 -34.55 -12.39
C GLY A 326 -35.76 -34.54 -10.86
N LYS A 327 -35.87 -35.74 -10.27
CA LYS A 327 -36.05 -36.05 -8.85
C LYS A 327 -34.79 -35.72 -8.00
N GLY A 328 -34.98 -35.32 -6.73
CA GLY A 328 -33.96 -35.41 -5.66
C GLY A 328 -34.12 -34.38 -4.53
N PRO A 329 -33.95 -34.71 -3.23
CA PRO A 329 -34.99 -34.42 -2.24
C PRO A 329 -34.77 -33.23 -1.29
N LYS A 330 -35.92 -32.69 -0.83
CA LYS A 330 -36.08 -31.73 0.28
C LYS A 330 -35.73 -32.38 1.63
N GLY A 331 -34.75 -31.82 2.33
CA GLY A 331 -34.52 -32.07 3.76
C GLY A 331 -35.50 -31.26 4.63
N LYS A 332 -36.44 -31.96 5.27
CA LYS A 332 -37.35 -31.42 6.30
C LYS A 332 -36.55 -31.01 7.54
N GLY A 333 -36.62 -29.74 7.93
CA GLY A 333 -36.20 -29.27 9.24
C GLY A 333 -37.13 -29.80 10.33
N ARG A 334 -36.62 -30.70 11.18
CA ARG A 334 -37.29 -31.20 12.38
C ARG A 334 -37.41 -30.06 13.39
N LYS A 335 -38.65 -29.60 13.64
CA LYS A 335 -39.05 -28.98 14.92
C LYS A 335 -39.07 -30.10 15.97
N SER A 336 -38.34 -29.95 17.07
CA SER A 336 -38.60 -30.72 18.30
C SER A 336 -39.52 -29.92 19.21
N GLN A 337 -40.60 -30.58 19.63
CA GLN A 337 -41.62 -30.08 20.53
C GLN A 337 -41.07 -29.86 21.94
N MET A 338 -41.52 -28.78 22.57
CA MET A 338 -41.57 -28.60 24.02
C MET A 338 -42.38 -29.75 24.64
N LYS A 339 -41.78 -30.49 25.59
CA LYS A 339 -42.53 -31.28 26.57
C LYS A 339 -42.70 -30.40 27.81
N GLN A 340 -43.97 -30.11 28.12
CA GLN A 340 -44.42 -29.53 29.38
C GLN A 340 -44.16 -30.53 30.52
N GLY A 341 -43.49 -30.08 31.58
CA GLY A 341 -43.42 -30.81 32.84
C GLY A 341 -44.68 -30.54 33.65
N LYS A 342 -45.38 -31.62 34.04
CA LYS A 342 -46.48 -31.60 35.00
C LYS A 342 -45.93 -31.32 36.41
N ARG A 343 -46.74 -30.58 37.17
CA ARG A 343 -46.70 -30.47 38.63
C ARG A 343 -46.73 -31.85 39.28
N SER A 344 -45.93 -32.03 40.32
CA SER A 344 -46.30 -32.61 41.61
C SER A 344 -45.36 -32.02 42.64
#